data_AF-A0A941DR94-F1
#
_entry.id   AF-A0A941DR94-F1
#
_cell.length_a   1.000
_cell.length_b   1.000
_cell.length_c   1.000
_cell.angle_alpha   90.00
_cell.angle_beta   90.00
_cell.angle_gamma   90.00
#
_symmetry.space_group_name_H-M   'P 1'
#
loop_
_entity.id
_entity.type
_entity.pdbx_description
1 polymer ?
#
loop_
_entity_poly.entity_id
_entity_poly.type
_entity_poly.pdbx_seq_one_letter_code
_entity_poly.pdbx_strand_id
1 'polypeptide(L)'
;MKEWADFYETLFNFREIRYFDIAGKHTGLKSKAMTSPCGKIRIPINESSDDKSQIAEYLDLYHGEGVQHIAMGTDNVYKTVADMKAAGVSFQDTIETYYDLV
;
A
#
# COMPACT_ATOMS: atom_id res chain seq x y z
N MET A 1 6.70 -5.42 11.12
CA MET A 1 5.41 -4.68 11.29
C MET A 1 5.15 -4.15 12.70
N LYS A 2 5.19 -4.99 13.76
CA LYS A 2 4.84 -4.57 15.13
C LYS A 2 5.65 -3.36 15.62
N GLU A 3 6.96 -3.37 15.39
CA GLU A 3 7.87 -2.29 15.79
C GLU A 3 7.39 -0.92 15.30
N TRP A 4 7.09 -0.79 14.00
CA TRP A 4 6.62 0.47 13.42
C TRP A 4 5.20 0.85 13.84
N ALA A 5 4.31 -0.13 14.00
CA ALA A 5 2.97 0.15 14.53
C ALA A 5 3.08 0.74 15.95
N ASP A 6 3.82 0.07 16.83
CA ASP A 6 4.03 0.51 18.21
C ASP A 6 4.72 1.87 18.29
N PHE A 7 5.69 2.14 17.41
CA PHE A 7 6.34 3.45 17.29
C PHE A 7 5.33 4.57 17.03
N TYR A 8 4.45 4.40 16.04
CA TYR A 8 3.43 5.41 15.71
C TYR A 8 2.32 5.51 16.77
N GLU A 9 1.93 4.39 17.38
CA GLU A 9 0.95 4.38 18.47
C GLU A 9 1.49 5.08 19.72
N THR A 10 2.71 4.74 20.14
CA THR A 10 3.29 5.20 21.41
C THR A 10 3.70 6.66 21.35
N LEU A 11 4.37 7.08 20.28
CA LEU A 11 4.94 8.43 20.20
C LEU A 11 3.97 9.46 19.61
N PHE A 12 3.09 9.04 18.70
CA PHE A 12 2.23 9.95 17.94
C PHE A 12 0.73 9.68 18.14
N ASN A 13 0.36 8.74 19.01
CA ASN A 13 -1.02 8.38 19.33
C ASN A 13 -1.82 7.92 18.10
N PHE A 14 -1.15 7.33 17.11
CA PHE A 14 -1.87 6.71 15.99
C PHE A 14 -2.75 5.56 16.51
N ARG A 15 -3.75 5.20 15.71
CA ARG A 15 -4.64 4.07 15.99
C ARG A 15 -4.68 3.14 14.79
N GLU A 16 -4.61 1.85 15.06
CA GLU A 16 -4.97 0.84 14.08
C GLU A 16 -6.47 0.93 13.78
N ILE A 17 -6.82 1.20 12.52
CA ILE A 17 -8.22 1.28 12.08
C ILE A 17 -8.68 0.02 11.35
N ARG A 18 -7.73 -0.76 10.82
CA ARG A 18 -8.02 -1.99 10.07
C ARG A 18 -6.80 -2.89 10.00
N TYR A 19 -7.04 -4.18 10.17
CA TYR A 19 -6.09 -5.24 9.89
C TYR A 19 -6.49 -5.96 8.61
N PHE A 20 -5.50 -6.27 7.76
CA PHE A 20 -5.69 -7.10 6.58
C PHE A 20 -4.72 -8.27 6.63
N ASP A 21 -5.26 -9.47 6.39
CA ASP A 21 -4.50 -10.68 6.12
C ASP A 21 -4.92 -11.16 4.74
N ILE A 22 -4.08 -10.88 3.74
CA ILE A 22 -4.40 -11.16 2.34
C ILE A 22 -3.59 -12.37 1.93
N ALA A 23 -4.28 -13.48 1.67
CA ALA A 23 -3.71 -14.65 1.02
C ALA A 23 -4.02 -14.60 -0.48
N GLY A 24 -3.02 -14.24 -1.29
CA GLY A 24 -3.06 -14.41 -2.74
C GLY A 24 -2.89 -15.89 -3.12
N LYS A 25 -3.07 -16.21 -4.41
CA LYS A 25 -2.92 -17.59 -4.94
C LYS A 25 -1.52 -18.19 -4.70
N HIS A 26 -0.49 -17.35 -4.56
CA HIS A 26 0.92 -17.79 -4.42
C HIS A 26 1.73 -17.01 -3.38
N THR A 27 1.18 -15.94 -2.79
CA THR A 27 1.89 -15.04 -1.87
C THR A 27 0.91 -14.44 -0.87
N GLY A 28 1.35 -14.25 0.38
CA GLY A 28 0.59 -13.54 1.41
C GLY A 28 1.21 -12.19 1.84
N LEU A 29 0.37 -11.28 2.33
CA LEU A 29 0.83 -10.07 3.05
C LEU A 29 -0.07 -9.78 4.25
N LYS A 30 0.55 -9.27 5.33
CA LYS A 30 -0.14 -8.71 6.48
C LYS A 30 -0.01 -7.20 6.45
N SER A 31 -1.11 -6.50 6.71
CA SER A 31 -1.14 -5.04 6.70
C SER A 31 -1.90 -4.49 7.90
N LYS A 32 -1.30 -3.50 8.57
CA LYS A 32 -1.95 -2.67 9.59
C LYS A 32 -2.14 -1.25 9.06
N ALA A 33 -3.40 -0.83 8.93
CA ALA A 33 -3.72 0.54 8.54
C ALA A 33 -3.70 1.45 9.78
N MET A 34 -2.66 2.27 9.89
CA MET A 34 -2.48 3.21 11.01
C MET A 34 -3.01 4.59 10.63
N THR A 35 -3.75 5.24 11.53
CA THR A 35 -4.30 6.59 11.31
C THR A 35 -3.94 7.53 12.46
N SER A 36 -3.50 8.74 12.12
CA SER A 36 -3.23 9.81 13.09
C SER A 36 -4.50 10.24 13.85
N PRO A 37 -4.36 10.79 15.08
CA PRO A 37 -5.49 11.32 15.86
C PRO A 37 -6.36 12.34 15.11
N CYS A 38 -5.76 13.14 14.23
CA CYS A 38 -6.47 14.16 13.45
C CYS A 38 -7.09 13.61 12.16
N GLY A 39 -6.90 12.32 11.86
CA GLY A 39 -7.47 11.65 10.68
C GLY A 39 -6.85 12.03 9.33
N LYS A 40 -5.83 12.90 9.32
CA LYS A 40 -5.21 13.43 8.09
C LYS A 40 -4.11 12.53 7.55
N ILE A 41 -3.31 11.95 8.43
CA ILE A 41 -2.21 11.05 8.07
C ILE A 41 -2.68 9.61 8.23
N ARG A 42 -2.48 8.82 7.17
CA ARG A 42 -2.75 7.37 7.12
C ARG A 42 -1.51 6.67 6.60
N ILE A 43 -1.03 5.67 7.35
CA ILE A 43 0.18 4.91 7.03
C ILE A 43 -0.16 3.43 7.13
N PRO A 44 -0.42 2.75 6.00
CA PRO A 44 -0.46 1.30 5.95
C PRO A 44 0.96 0.75 6.18
N ILE A 45 1.13 -0.12 7.18
CA ILE A 45 2.38 -0.82 7.45
C ILE A 45 2.20 -2.26 6.98
N ASN A 46 3.02 -2.66 6.01
CA ASN A 46 2.96 -3.99 5.41
C ASN A 46 4.13 -4.85 5.87
N GLU A 47 3.91 -6.15 5.99
CA GLU A 47 4.92 -7.16 6.25
C GLU A 47 4.66 -8.39 5.39
N SER A 48 5.75 -9.00 4.96
CA SER A 48 5.70 -10.21 4.16
C SER A 48 5.24 -11.39 5.01
N SER A 49 4.34 -12.22 4.48
CA SER A 49 4.05 -13.52 5.07
C SER A 49 4.97 -14.64 4.54
N ASP A 50 5.60 -14.43 3.37
CA ASP A 50 6.40 -15.44 2.66
C ASP A 50 7.63 -14.82 1.95
N ASP A 51 8.72 -15.57 1.78
CA ASP A 51 9.97 -15.07 1.16
C ASP A 51 9.83 -14.67 -0.33
N LYS A 52 8.72 -15.02 -0.98
CA LYS A 52 8.45 -14.73 -2.39
C LYS A 52 7.39 -13.64 -2.60
N SER A 53 6.99 -12.93 -1.54
CA SER A 53 6.00 -11.87 -1.67
C SER A 53 6.58 -10.61 -2.32
N GLN A 54 5.70 -9.75 -2.85
CA GLN A 54 6.09 -8.43 -3.36
C GLN A 54 6.73 -7.54 -2.27
N ILE A 55 6.42 -7.77 -0.99
CA ILE A 55 7.05 -7.05 0.13
C ILE A 55 8.48 -7.55 0.34
N ALA A 56 8.72 -8.85 0.24
CA ALA A 56 10.07 -9.41 0.35
C ALA A 56 10.97 -8.92 -0.80
N GLU A 57 10.44 -8.90 -2.03
CA GLU A 57 11.13 -8.34 -3.19
C GLU A 57 11.46 -6.85 -3.00
N TYR A 58 10.52 -6.06 -2.47
CA TYR A 58 10.78 -4.66 -2.16
C TYR A 58 11.93 -4.50 -1.15
N LEU A 59 11.94 -5.27 -0.06
CA LEU A 59 12.98 -5.19 0.96
C LEU A 59 14.36 -5.57 0.41
N ASP A 60 14.44 -6.57 -0.47
CA ASP A 60 15.69 -6.99 -1.11
C ASP A 60 16.23 -5.90 -2.05
N LEU A 61 15.39 -5.41 -2.98
CA LEU A 61 15.77 -4.39 -3.96
C LEU A 61 16.04 -3.02 -3.34
N TYR A 62 15.30 -2.66 -2.29
CA TYR A 62 15.45 -1.39 -1.57
C TYR A 62 16.53 -1.46 -0.47
N HIS A 63 17.06 -2.66 -0.19
CA HIS A 63 18.06 -2.93 0.84
C HIS A 63 17.63 -2.54 2.26
N GLY A 64 16.36 -2.80 2.58
CA GLY A 64 15.79 -2.54 3.91
C GLY A 64 14.36 -2.02 3.88
N GLU A 65 13.91 -1.53 5.02
CA GLU A 65 12.57 -0.97 5.20
C GLU A 65 12.46 0.44 4.59
N GLY A 66 11.27 0.79 4.10
CA GLY A 66 11.05 2.09 3.48
C GLY A 66 9.62 2.33 3.03
N VAL A 67 9.41 3.50 2.42
CA VAL A 67 8.13 3.87 1.80
C VAL A 67 8.05 3.25 0.41
N GLN A 68 7.15 2.28 0.24
CA GLN A 68 6.96 1.59 -1.05
C GLN A 68 6.23 2.46 -2.08
N HIS A 69 5.16 3.13 -1.68
CA HIS A 69 4.38 3.98 -2.58
C HIS A 69 3.69 5.13 -1.83
N ILE A 70 3.28 6.16 -2.58
CA ILE A 70 2.54 7.32 -2.09
C ILE A 70 1.26 7.45 -2.90
N ALA A 71 0.11 7.48 -2.22
CA ALA A 71 -1.17 7.74 -2.85
C ALA A 71 -1.39 9.25 -3.01
N MET A 72 -1.70 9.69 -4.24
CA MET A 72 -1.98 11.10 -4.56
C MET A 72 -3.48 11.28 -4.78
N GLY A 73 -4.10 12.20 -4.03
CA GLY A 73 -5.51 12.52 -4.15
C GLY A 73 -5.81 13.36 -5.40
N THR A 74 -6.95 13.11 -6.04
CA THR A 74 -7.46 13.90 -7.17
C THR A 74 -8.99 13.90 -7.16
N ASP A 75 -9.59 15.01 -7.59
CA ASP A 75 -11.05 15.14 -7.73
C ASP A 75 -11.57 14.50 -9.02
N ASN A 76 -10.71 14.25 -10.01
CA ASN A 76 -11.09 13.62 -11.27
C ASN A 76 -10.02 12.60 -11.73
N VAL A 77 -10.19 11.36 -11.29
CA VAL A 77 -9.24 10.27 -11.58
C VAL A 77 -9.10 9.97 -13.06
N TYR A 78 -10.20 10.03 -13.85
CA TYR A 78 -10.15 9.76 -15.29
C TYR A 78 -9.28 10.77 -16.02
N LYS A 79 -9.50 12.07 -15.75
CA LYS A 79 -8.69 13.13 -16.35
C LYS A 79 -7.24 13.02 -15.92
N THR A 80 -6.99 12.86 -14.62
CA THR A 80 -5.63 12.74 -14.07
C THR A 80 -4.86 11.58 -14.70
N VAL A 81 -5.46 10.38 -14.79
CA VAL A 81 -4.80 9.22 -15.40
C VAL A 81 -4.55 9.43 -16.89
N ALA A 82 -5.50 10.01 -17.63
CA ALA A 82 -5.32 10.31 -19.05
C ALA A 82 -4.17 11.30 -19.29
N ASP A 83 -4.12 12.39 -18.53
CA ASP A 83 -3.04 13.39 -18.60
C ASP A 83 -1.68 12.77 -18.22
N MET A 84 -1.62 11.96 -17.17
CA MET A 84 -0.39 11.28 -16.73
C MET A 84 0.12 10.28 -17.77
N LYS A 85 -0.78 9.51 -18.39
CA LYS A 85 -0.42 8.62 -19.51
C LYS A 85 0.10 9.41 -20.71
N ALA A 86 -0.55 10.51 -21.07
CA ALA A 86 -0.10 11.39 -22.15
C ALA A 86 1.28 12.03 -21.86
N ALA A 87 1.58 12.28 -20.58
CA ALA A 87 2.88 12.75 -20.11
C ALA A 87 3.94 11.63 -19.99
N GLY A 88 3.62 10.38 -20.32
CA GLY A 88 4.55 9.25 -20.34
C GLY A 88 4.69 8.50 -19.02
N VAL A 89 3.79 8.68 -18.05
CA VAL A 89 3.79 7.88 -16.82
C VAL A 89 3.28 6.47 -17.10
N SER A 90 4.09 5.47 -16.75
CA SER A 90 3.72 4.06 -16.82
C SER A 90 2.80 3.66 -15.66
N PHE A 91 1.73 2.94 -15.97
CA PHE A 91 0.80 2.35 -15.00
C PHE A 91 0.87 0.83 -15.07
N GLN A 92 0.49 0.18 -13.97
CA GLN A 92 0.19 -1.26 -14.00
C GLN A 92 -1.04 -1.51 -14.88
N ASP A 93 -1.05 -2.67 -15.53
CA ASP A 93 -2.15 -3.11 -16.38
C ASP A 93 -3.15 -3.96 -15.59
N THR A 94 -4.33 -4.19 -16.15
CA THR A 94 -5.38 -5.04 -15.56
C THR A 94 -5.98 -5.93 -16.64
N ILE A 95 -6.27 -7.18 -16.29
CA ILE A 95 -6.89 -8.12 -17.24
C ILE A 95 -8.30 -7.66 -17.63
N GLU A 96 -8.66 -7.76 -18.91
CA GLU A 96 -9.96 -7.32 -19.44
C GLU A 96 -11.15 -7.94 -18.69
N THR A 97 -11.03 -9.23 -18.35
CA THR A 97 -12.07 -9.98 -17.62
C THR A 97 -12.39 -9.44 -16.23
N TYR A 98 -11.56 -8.55 -15.67
CA TYR A 98 -11.89 -7.84 -14.44
C TYR A 98 -13.14 -6.97 -14.60
N TYR A 99 -13.34 -6.35 -15.77
CA TYR A 99 -14.49 -5.47 -16.03
C TYR A 99 -15.75 -6.22 -16.44
N ASP A 100 -15.62 -7.47 -16.89
CA ASP A 100 -16.75 -8.34 -17.22
C ASP A 100 -17.51 -8.85 -15.96
N LEU A 101 -16.88 -8.75 -14.79
CA LEU A 101 -17.44 -9.18 -13.51
C LEU A 101 -18.34 -8.12 -12.85
N VAL A 102 -18.60 -7.00 -13.53
CA VAL A 102 -19.37 -5.84 -13.05
C VAL A 102 -20.77 -5.83 -13.66
#